data_AF-A0A832LWW3-F1
#
_entry.id   AF-A0A832LWW3-F1
#
_cell.length_a   1.000
_cell.length_b   1.000
_cell.length_c   1.000
_cell.angle_alpha   90.00
_cell.angle_beta   90.00
_cell.angle_gamma   90.00
#
_symmetry.space_group_name_H-M   'P 1'
#
loop_
_entity.id
_entity.type
_entity.pdbx_description
1 polymer ?
#
loop_
_entity_poly.entity_id
_entity_poly.type
_entity_poly.pdbx_seq_one_letter_code
_entity_poly.pdbx_strand_id
1 'polypeptide(L)'
;MKIRTLQWMRNISQIYRRQKGFLIEDKIISLENELYLKLALLFLIRTDEEERVKKELFSSEDPLATMARPHEFYHVVDSLRKEFAQWFRELLLHRDFSHLDYAFLALEFIMLDEQVRKQIQIPLLKKMKDLVWEGREALEKGEPTESRGRLKRLVMFFQGVALLEGKKSEILEEAEVFLGKESLSISPLPHVEEFKRVFYQELHNLVYT
;
A
#
# COMPACT_ATOMS: atom_id res chain seq x y z
N MET A 1 -10.62 5.05 13.44
CA MET A 1 -10.20 4.72 12.06
C MET A 1 -9.04 3.75 12.14
N LYS A 2 -9.06 2.65 11.37
CA LYS A 2 -7.97 1.66 11.38
C LYS A 2 -7.12 1.82 10.12
N ILE A 3 -5.92 2.39 10.28
CA ILE A 3 -4.96 2.62 9.19
C ILE A 3 -4.15 1.33 9.01
N ARG A 4 -4.40 0.62 7.91
CA ARG A 4 -3.89 -0.73 7.66
C ARG A 4 -2.41 -0.74 7.33
N THR A 5 -1.92 0.23 6.57
CA THR A 5 -0.50 0.46 6.27
C THR A 5 0.30 0.61 7.56
N LEU A 6 -0.13 1.49 8.47
CA LEU A 6 0.54 1.67 9.76
C LEU A 6 0.42 0.43 10.66
N GLN A 7 -0.70 -0.30 10.57
CA GLN A 7 -0.84 -1.58 11.27
C GLN A 7 0.18 -2.61 10.76
N TRP A 8 0.37 -2.71 9.44
CA TRP A 8 1.37 -3.58 8.84
C TRP A 8 2.78 -3.20 9.31
N MET A 9 3.12 -1.91 9.28
CA MET A 9 4.41 -1.41 9.77
C MET A 9 4.64 -1.77 11.25
N ARG A 10 3.62 -1.60 12.12
CA ARG A 10 3.69 -2.00 13.54
C ARG A 10 3.95 -3.49 13.69
N ASN A 11 3.29 -4.33 12.90
CA ASN A 11 3.50 -5.77 12.95
C ASN A 11 4.95 -6.13 12.58
N ILE A 12 5.51 -5.52 11.53
CA ILE A 12 6.91 -5.71 11.15
C ILE A 12 7.85 -5.27 12.28
N SER A 13 7.64 -4.09 12.85
CA SER A 13 8.44 -3.61 13.99
C SER A 13 8.34 -4.56 15.20
N GLN A 14 7.16 -5.09 15.51
CA GLN A 14 6.98 -6.04 16.62
C GLN A 14 7.68 -7.38 16.37
N ILE A 15 7.62 -7.92 15.15
CA ILE A 15 8.33 -9.14 14.76
C ILE A 15 9.83 -8.92 14.94
N TYR A 16 10.35 -7.81 14.39
CA TYR A 16 11.76 -7.46 14.51
C TYR A 16 12.22 -7.29 15.97
N ARG A 17 11.43 -6.63 16.83
CA ARG A 17 11.75 -6.50 18.27
C ARG A 17 11.89 -7.86 18.96
N ARG A 18 11.04 -8.82 18.61
CA ARG A 18 11.02 -10.17 19.22
C ARG A 18 12.17 -11.04 18.73
N GLN A 19 12.53 -10.94 17.45
CA GLN A 19 13.44 -11.88 16.79
C GLN A 19 14.80 -11.27 16.43
N LYS A 20 14.97 -9.95 16.57
CA LYS A 20 16.13 -9.17 16.09
C LYS A 20 16.41 -9.38 14.59
N GLY A 21 15.37 -9.73 13.85
CA GLY A 21 15.39 -9.92 12.41
C GLY A 21 14.03 -10.42 11.91
N PHE A 22 13.86 -10.50 10.60
CA PHE A 22 12.70 -11.11 9.95
C PHE A 22 13.09 -11.67 8.59
N LEU A 23 12.34 -12.66 8.12
CA LEU A 23 12.55 -13.29 6.82
C LEU A 23 11.81 -12.48 5.73
N ILE A 24 12.50 -12.06 4.68
CA ILE A 24 11.89 -11.62 3.41
C ILE A 24 12.56 -12.38 2.27
N GLU A 25 11.76 -12.98 1.38
CA GLU A 25 12.27 -13.72 0.22
C GLU A 25 13.40 -14.72 0.59
N ASP A 26 13.20 -15.47 1.68
CA ASP A 26 14.17 -16.44 2.24
C ASP A 26 15.51 -15.86 2.74
N LYS A 27 15.62 -14.53 2.83
CA LYS A 27 16.76 -13.83 3.44
C LYS A 27 16.41 -13.32 4.82
N ILE A 28 17.31 -13.52 5.77
CA ILE A 28 17.22 -12.91 7.10
C ILE A 28 17.65 -11.46 6.98
N ILE A 29 16.71 -10.55 7.22
CA ILE A 29 16.99 -9.13 7.41
C ILE A 29 17.24 -8.90 8.89
N SER A 30 18.50 -8.61 9.24
CA SER A 30 18.89 -8.16 10.57
C SER A 30 19.60 -6.82 10.45
N LEU A 31 18.94 -5.76 10.88
CA LEU A 31 19.58 -4.45 11.07
C LEU A 31 20.24 -4.43 12.45
N GLU A 32 21.35 -3.70 12.58
CA GLU A 32 22.05 -3.57 13.87
C GLU A 32 21.26 -2.71 14.88
N ASN A 33 20.40 -1.82 14.37
CA ASN A 33 19.64 -0.86 15.16
C ASN A 33 18.17 -0.79 14.70
N GLU A 34 17.23 -0.80 15.64
CA GLU A 34 15.80 -0.64 15.35
C GLU A 34 15.48 0.70 14.67
N LEU A 35 16.26 1.75 14.94
CA LEU A 35 16.12 3.03 14.27
C LEU A 35 16.29 2.92 12.75
N TYR A 36 17.16 2.02 12.29
CA TYR A 36 17.31 1.77 10.85
C TYR A 36 16.10 1.04 10.26
N LEU A 37 15.44 0.17 11.03
CA LEU A 37 14.19 -0.43 10.56
C LEU A 37 13.09 0.63 10.45
N LYS A 38 12.96 1.48 11.48
CA LYS A 38 12.00 2.60 11.49
C LYS A 38 12.25 3.54 10.31
N LEU A 39 13.50 3.86 10.04
CA LEU A 39 13.90 4.61 8.85
C LEU A 39 13.52 3.88 7.56
N ALA A 40 13.84 2.59 7.42
CA ALA A 40 13.50 1.83 6.22
C ALA A 40 11.98 1.74 5.97
N LEU A 41 11.18 1.67 7.04
CA LEU A 41 9.72 1.72 6.95
C LEU A 41 9.21 3.10 6.49
N LEU A 42 9.89 4.20 6.85
CA LEU A 42 9.54 5.54 6.35
C LEU A 42 9.72 5.69 4.84
N PHE A 43 10.66 4.96 4.22
CA PHE A 43 10.84 4.93 2.75
C PHE A 43 9.66 4.28 1.99
N LEU A 44 8.63 3.78 2.70
CA LEU A 44 7.37 3.35 2.11
C LEU A 44 6.39 4.51 1.89
N ILE A 45 6.60 5.63 2.59
CA ILE A 45 5.71 6.79 2.63
C ILE A 45 6.31 7.91 1.78
N ARG A 46 5.45 8.76 1.21
CA ARG A 46 5.83 9.88 0.35
C ARG A 46 6.86 10.82 1.01
N THR A 47 7.79 11.27 0.17
CA THR A 47 9.06 11.94 0.47
C THR A 47 8.98 13.31 1.16
N ASP A 48 7.92 14.08 0.93
CA ASP A 48 7.75 15.42 1.52
C ASP A 48 7.68 15.39 3.05
N GLU A 49 7.20 14.28 3.59
CA GLU A 49 7.09 14.06 5.03
C GLU A 49 8.19 13.15 5.56
N GLU A 50 8.77 12.32 4.69
CA GLU A 50 10.01 11.58 4.96
C GLU A 50 11.16 12.52 5.36
N GLU A 51 11.37 13.64 4.66
CA GLU A 51 12.41 14.60 4.99
C GLU A 51 12.19 15.26 6.35
N ARG A 52 10.94 15.58 6.70
CA ARG A 52 10.59 16.14 8.01
C ARG A 52 10.89 15.15 9.13
N VAL A 53 10.40 13.91 8.99
CA VAL A 53 10.59 12.87 10.00
C VAL A 53 12.06 12.44 10.10
N LYS A 54 12.81 12.40 8.99
CA LYS A 54 14.27 12.15 8.99
C LYS A 54 15.02 13.20 9.81
N LYS A 55 14.71 14.49 9.61
CA LYS A 55 15.34 15.60 10.35
C LYS A 55 15.05 15.55 11.85
N GLU A 56 13.86 15.10 12.23
CA GLU A 56 13.46 14.94 13.63
C GLU A 56 14.08 13.67 14.28
N LEU A 57 14.18 12.56 13.54
CA LEU A 57 14.77 11.31 14.03
C LEU A 57 16.29 11.36 14.16
N PHE A 58 16.94 12.02 13.21
CA PHE A 58 18.38 12.04 13.07
C PHE A 58 18.79 13.50 13.12
N SER A 59 19.25 13.91 14.29
CA SER A 59 19.69 15.26 14.61
C SER A 59 20.76 15.73 13.62
N SER A 60 20.32 16.37 12.52
CA SER A 60 21.08 17.01 11.43
C SER A 60 22.15 16.20 10.68
N GLU A 61 22.61 15.05 11.18
CA GLU A 61 23.53 14.16 10.47
C GLU A 61 22.73 13.13 9.66
N ASP A 62 23.16 12.89 8.41
CA ASP A 62 22.59 11.82 7.60
C ASP A 62 22.81 10.49 8.33
N PRO A 63 21.74 9.81 8.79
CA PRO A 63 21.88 8.55 9.53
C PRO A 63 22.59 7.47 8.73
N LEU A 64 22.50 7.53 7.41
CA LEU A 64 23.15 6.58 6.52
C LEU A 64 24.66 6.84 6.42
N ALA A 65 25.12 8.08 6.67
CA ALA A 65 26.54 8.41 6.65
C ALA A 65 27.31 7.73 7.80
N THR A 66 26.65 7.47 8.93
CA THR A 66 27.24 6.73 10.06
C THR A 66 27.14 5.22 9.93
N MET A 67 26.42 4.71 8.93
CA MET A 67 26.21 3.29 8.76
C MET A 67 27.41 2.65 8.07
N ALA A 68 27.98 1.61 8.68
CA ALA A 68 29.12 0.89 8.10
C ALA A 68 28.78 0.23 6.74
N ARG A 69 27.51 -0.10 6.50
CA ARG A 69 27.04 -0.79 5.29
C ARG A 69 25.74 -0.18 4.72
N PRO A 70 25.79 1.02 4.12
CA PRO A 70 24.60 1.71 3.61
C PRO A 70 23.88 0.93 2.50
N HIS A 71 24.61 0.13 1.72
CA HIS A 71 24.05 -0.72 0.67
C HIS A 71 23.12 -1.82 1.23
N GLU A 72 23.42 -2.36 2.41
CA GLU A 72 22.55 -3.35 3.07
C GLU A 72 21.23 -2.70 3.50
N PHE A 73 21.26 -1.44 3.94
CA PHE A 73 20.04 -0.69 4.24
C PHE A 73 19.14 -0.51 3.02
N TYR A 74 19.69 -0.11 1.87
CA TYR A 74 18.89 0.04 0.65
C TYR A 74 18.31 -1.30 0.18
N HIS A 75 19.06 -2.41 0.32
CA HIS A 75 18.51 -3.74 0.06
C HIS A 75 17.33 -4.04 0.99
N VAL A 76 17.41 -3.69 2.28
CA VAL A 76 16.30 -3.86 3.23
C VAL A 76 15.09 -3.01 2.84
N VAL A 77 15.30 -1.75 2.43
CA VAL A 77 14.23 -0.89 1.92
C VAL A 77 13.54 -1.54 0.73
N ASP A 78 14.29 -2.01 -0.27
CA ASP A 78 13.73 -2.65 -1.45
C ASP A 78 12.96 -3.94 -1.10
N SER A 79 13.50 -4.77 -0.21
CA SER A 79 12.82 -5.95 0.32
C SER A 79 11.50 -5.61 1.02
N LEU A 80 11.48 -4.58 1.88
CA LEU A 80 10.28 -4.12 2.56
C LEU A 80 9.23 -3.58 1.57
N ARG A 81 9.67 -2.85 0.54
CA ARG A 81 8.78 -2.33 -0.51
C ARG A 81 8.07 -3.46 -1.25
N LYS A 82 8.81 -4.50 -1.64
CA LYS A 82 8.24 -5.68 -2.29
C LYS A 82 7.25 -6.41 -1.39
N GLU A 83 7.64 -6.68 -0.15
CA GLU A 83 6.81 -7.41 0.82
C GLU A 83 5.53 -6.63 1.12
N PHE A 84 5.63 -5.31 1.34
CA PHE A 84 4.48 -4.45 1.51
C PHE A 84 3.58 -4.44 0.27
N ALA A 85 4.16 -4.29 -0.93
CA ALA A 85 3.41 -4.28 -2.17
C ALA A 85 2.70 -5.62 -2.43
N GLN A 86 3.34 -6.75 -2.09
CA GLN A 86 2.69 -8.06 -2.13
C GLN A 86 1.52 -8.11 -1.14
N TRP A 87 1.75 -7.76 0.13
CA TRP A 87 0.71 -7.74 1.16
C TRP A 87 -0.49 -6.87 0.78
N PHE A 88 -0.25 -5.67 0.26
CA PHE A 88 -1.33 -4.73 -0.11
C PHE A 88 -2.15 -5.26 -1.29
N ARG A 89 -1.50 -5.92 -2.27
CA ARG A 89 -2.19 -6.57 -3.39
C ARG A 89 -3.06 -7.73 -2.93
N GLU A 90 -2.52 -8.61 -2.10
CA GLU A 90 -3.25 -9.74 -1.52
C GLU A 90 -4.47 -9.26 -0.72
N LEU A 91 -4.28 -8.20 0.07
CA LEU A 91 -5.35 -7.55 0.83
C LEU A 91 -6.51 -7.13 -0.08
N LEU A 92 -6.23 -6.51 -1.23
CA LEU A 92 -7.26 -6.05 -2.18
C LEU A 92 -7.90 -7.19 -2.97
N LEU A 93 -7.14 -8.23 -3.30
CA LEU A 93 -7.64 -9.34 -4.11
C LEU A 93 -8.52 -10.31 -3.32
N HIS A 94 -8.24 -10.49 -2.03
CA HIS A 94 -8.81 -11.59 -1.25
C HIS A 94 -9.74 -11.16 -0.11
N ARG A 95 -9.77 -9.88 0.28
CA ARG A 95 -10.58 -9.42 1.41
C ARG A 95 -11.70 -8.49 0.96
N ASP A 96 -12.90 -8.78 1.44
CA ASP A 96 -14.04 -7.88 1.29
C ASP A 96 -13.98 -6.75 2.31
N PHE A 97 -14.35 -5.56 1.84
CA PHE A 97 -14.34 -4.32 2.59
C PHE A 97 -15.65 -3.56 2.35
N SER A 98 -16.02 -2.72 3.32
CA SER A 98 -17.07 -1.74 3.10
C SER A 98 -16.64 -0.70 2.07
N HIS A 99 -17.60 0.02 1.48
CA HIS A 99 -17.31 1.14 0.57
C HIS A 99 -16.39 2.18 1.22
N LEU A 100 -16.64 2.49 2.49
CA LEU A 100 -15.83 3.43 3.28
C LEU A 100 -14.40 2.90 3.51
N ASP A 101 -14.23 1.60 3.75
CA ASP A 101 -12.91 0.99 3.88
C ASP A 101 -12.10 1.07 2.58
N TYR A 102 -12.73 0.90 1.41
CA TYR A 102 -12.04 1.11 0.12
C TYR A 102 -11.61 2.56 -0.07
N ALA A 103 -12.43 3.52 0.36
CA ALA A 103 -12.05 4.93 0.35
C ALA A 103 -10.83 5.20 1.25
N PHE A 104 -10.78 4.62 2.45
CA PHE A 104 -9.61 4.71 3.32
C PHE A 104 -8.39 4.01 2.73
N LEU A 105 -8.54 2.85 2.10
CA LEU A 105 -7.44 2.17 1.42
C LEU A 105 -6.85 3.00 0.27
N ALA A 106 -7.71 3.69 -0.49
CA ALA A 106 -7.28 4.60 -1.54
C ALA A 106 -6.52 5.82 -0.96
N LEU A 107 -6.99 6.36 0.17
CA LEU A 107 -6.28 7.41 0.91
C LEU A 107 -4.93 6.92 1.42
N GLU A 108 -4.87 5.74 2.02
CA GLU A 108 -3.60 5.12 2.46
C GLU A 108 -2.64 4.92 1.27
N PHE A 109 -3.15 4.49 0.12
CA PHE A 109 -2.36 4.27 -1.09
C PHE A 109 -1.71 5.56 -1.63
N ILE A 110 -2.41 6.69 -1.62
CA ILE A 110 -1.84 7.96 -2.10
C ILE A 110 -0.76 8.53 -1.16
N MET A 111 -0.70 8.06 0.10
CA MET A 111 0.35 8.42 1.04
C MET A 111 1.67 7.67 0.78
N LEU A 112 1.63 6.60 -0.02
CA LEU A 112 2.80 5.78 -0.28
C LEU A 112 3.77 6.46 -1.24
N ASP A 113 5.04 6.09 -1.12
CA ASP A 113 6.08 6.46 -2.08
C ASP A 113 5.71 6.00 -3.50
N GLU A 114 6.14 6.77 -4.51
CA GLU A 114 5.78 6.52 -5.91
C GLU A 114 6.24 5.13 -6.39
N GLN A 115 7.42 4.67 -5.97
CA GLN A 115 7.93 3.37 -6.36
C GLN A 115 7.07 2.25 -5.77
N VAL A 116 6.65 2.37 -4.51
CA VAL A 116 5.76 1.41 -3.84
C VAL A 116 4.40 1.37 -4.51
N ARG A 117 3.83 2.55 -4.81
CA ARG A 117 2.57 2.66 -5.55
C ARG A 117 2.62 1.94 -6.88
N LYS A 118 3.71 2.09 -7.66
CA LYS A 118 3.86 1.40 -8.96
C LYS A 118 3.94 -0.12 -8.80
N GLN A 119 4.64 -0.61 -7.77
CA GLN A 119 4.71 -2.04 -7.46
C GLN A 119 3.34 -2.65 -7.09
N ILE A 120 2.40 -1.83 -6.58
CA ILE A 120 1.02 -2.24 -6.30
C ILE A 120 0.14 -2.07 -7.54
N GLN A 121 0.13 -0.87 -8.12
CA GLN A 121 -0.80 -0.45 -9.15
C GLN A 121 -0.64 -1.24 -10.44
N ILE A 122 0.58 -1.41 -10.94
CA ILE A 122 0.81 -2.05 -12.25
C ILE A 122 0.33 -3.51 -12.25
N PRO A 123 0.70 -4.36 -11.27
CA PRO A 123 0.19 -5.73 -11.23
C PRO A 123 -1.32 -5.83 -11.05
N LEU A 124 -1.94 -4.94 -10.25
CA LEU A 124 -3.38 -4.96 -10.03
C LEU A 124 -4.17 -4.50 -11.26
N LEU A 125 -3.68 -3.50 -11.99
CA LEU A 125 -4.29 -3.11 -13.27
C LEU A 125 -4.19 -4.22 -14.30
N LYS A 126 -3.03 -4.90 -14.37
CA LYS A 126 -2.90 -6.10 -15.22
C LYS A 126 -3.91 -7.17 -14.81
N LYS A 127 -4.01 -7.50 -13.51
CA LYS A 127 -4.96 -8.50 -13.02
C LYS A 127 -6.41 -8.09 -13.27
N MET A 128 -6.73 -6.81 -13.17
CA MET A 128 -8.06 -6.28 -13.50
C MET A 128 -8.40 -6.56 -14.97
N LYS A 129 -7.48 -6.28 -15.89
CA LYS A 129 -7.65 -6.59 -17.32
C LYS A 129 -7.88 -8.09 -17.55
N ASP A 130 -7.08 -8.93 -16.91
CA ASP A 130 -7.22 -10.39 -17.01
C ASP A 130 -8.60 -10.86 -16.49
N LEU A 131 -9.05 -10.33 -15.35
CA LEU A 131 -10.36 -10.65 -14.76
C LEU A 131 -11.54 -10.21 -15.64
N VAL A 132 -11.42 -9.10 -16.37
CA VAL A 132 -12.42 -8.69 -17.36
C VAL A 132 -12.51 -9.72 -18.50
N TRP A 133 -11.36 -10.17 -18.99
CA TRP A 133 -11.29 -11.19 -20.05
C TRP A 133 -11.88 -12.53 -19.61
N GLU A 134 -11.43 -13.04 -18.46
CA GLU A 134 -11.95 -14.24 -17.81
C GLU A 134 -13.47 -14.14 -17.61
N GLY A 135 -13.96 -12.98 -17.17
CA GLY A 135 -15.37 -12.72 -16.96
C GLY A 135 -16.20 -12.75 -18.25
N ARG A 136 -15.68 -12.19 -19.36
CA ARG A 136 -16.35 -12.23 -20.66
C ARG A 136 -16.46 -13.67 -21.19
N GLU A 137 -15.36 -14.41 -21.14
CA GLU A 137 -15.32 -15.80 -21.60
C GLU A 137 -16.29 -16.69 -20.82
N ALA A 138 -16.36 -16.51 -19.50
CA ALA A 138 -17.28 -17.29 -18.67
C ALA A 138 -18.75 -16.92 -18.89
N LEU A 139 -19.07 -15.65 -19.18
CA LEU A 139 -20.42 -15.24 -19.56
C LEU A 139 -20.87 -15.90 -20.87
N GLU A 140 -19.97 -16.02 -21.85
CA GLU A 140 -20.24 -16.74 -23.11
C GLU A 140 -20.49 -18.23 -22.87
N LYS A 141 -19.78 -18.83 -21.91
CA LYS A 141 -19.88 -20.26 -21.57
C LYS A 141 -20.95 -20.59 -20.52
N GLY A 142 -21.55 -19.60 -19.86
CA GLY A 142 -22.52 -19.79 -18.78
C GLY A 142 -21.92 -20.29 -17.46
N GLU A 143 -20.64 -20.04 -17.20
CA GLU A 143 -19.93 -20.53 -16.02
C GLU A 143 -19.93 -19.50 -14.87
N PRO A 144 -20.13 -19.92 -13.60
CA PRO A 144 -20.00 -19.04 -12.45
C PRO A 144 -18.53 -18.64 -12.23
N THR A 145 -18.25 -17.37 -11.95
CA THR A 145 -16.87 -16.89 -11.72
C THR A 145 -16.67 -16.18 -10.39
N GLU A 146 -15.68 -16.66 -9.63
CA GLU A 146 -15.12 -15.91 -8.49
C GLU A 146 -14.47 -14.59 -8.96
N SER A 147 -14.08 -14.53 -10.24
CA SER A 147 -13.44 -13.40 -10.90
C SER A 147 -14.25 -12.11 -10.77
N ARG A 148 -15.59 -12.17 -10.75
CA ARG A 148 -16.44 -10.97 -10.61
C ARG A 148 -16.30 -10.29 -9.26
N GLY A 149 -16.16 -11.07 -8.18
CA GLY A 149 -15.95 -10.54 -6.83
C GLY A 149 -14.63 -9.80 -6.74
N ARG A 150 -13.54 -10.45 -7.16
CA ARG A 150 -12.19 -9.86 -7.19
C ARG A 150 -12.15 -8.60 -8.05
N LEU A 151 -12.78 -8.64 -9.23
CA LEU A 151 -12.88 -7.50 -10.12
C LEU A 151 -13.60 -6.31 -9.45
N LYS A 152 -14.73 -6.57 -8.78
CA LYS A 152 -15.46 -5.54 -8.02
C LYS A 152 -14.57 -4.89 -6.97
N ARG A 153 -13.79 -5.67 -6.21
CA ARG A 153 -12.86 -5.14 -5.19
C ARG A 153 -11.83 -4.18 -5.79
N LEU A 154 -11.21 -4.58 -6.90
CA LEU A 154 -10.23 -3.75 -7.59
C LEU A 154 -10.85 -2.48 -8.18
N VAL A 155 -12.03 -2.58 -8.79
CA VAL A 155 -12.73 -1.41 -9.34
C VAL A 155 -13.08 -0.42 -8.25
N MET A 156 -13.64 -0.89 -7.13
CA MET A 156 -13.90 -0.03 -5.98
C MET A 156 -12.60 0.67 -5.54
N PHE A 157 -11.53 -0.06 -5.23
CA PHE A 157 -10.28 0.56 -4.82
C PHE A 157 -9.78 1.63 -5.82
N PHE A 158 -9.72 1.31 -7.12
CA PHE A 158 -9.19 2.24 -8.12
C PHE A 158 -10.14 3.40 -8.44
N GLN A 159 -11.45 3.28 -8.23
CA GLN A 159 -12.36 4.43 -8.25
C GLN A 159 -11.99 5.44 -7.16
N GLY A 160 -11.72 4.97 -5.94
CA GLY A 160 -11.26 5.85 -4.86
C GLY A 160 -9.95 6.55 -5.21
N VAL A 161 -8.98 5.81 -5.77
CA VAL A 161 -7.71 6.39 -6.24
C VAL A 161 -7.94 7.41 -7.35
N ALA A 162 -8.78 7.12 -8.34
CA ALA A 162 -9.07 8.01 -9.45
C ALA A 162 -9.73 9.32 -9.01
N LEU A 163 -10.63 9.26 -8.02
CA LEU A 163 -11.24 10.44 -7.42
C LEU A 163 -10.23 11.33 -6.70
N LEU A 164 -9.26 10.72 -6.01
CA LEU A 164 -8.21 11.45 -5.28
C LEU A 164 -7.16 12.06 -6.22
N GLU A 165 -6.81 11.37 -7.29
CA GLU A 165 -5.78 11.81 -8.24
C GLU A 165 -6.34 12.64 -9.41
N GLY A 166 -7.66 12.69 -9.57
CA GLY A 166 -8.33 13.37 -10.68
C GLY A 166 -8.07 12.73 -12.05
N LYS A 167 -7.60 11.47 -12.07
CA LYS A 167 -7.25 10.74 -13.29
C LYS A 167 -7.75 9.31 -13.22
N LYS A 168 -8.29 8.83 -14.34
CA LYS A 168 -8.84 7.48 -14.47
C LYS A 168 -8.07 6.71 -15.54
N SER A 169 -7.79 5.44 -15.30
CA SER A 169 -7.17 4.57 -16.31
C SER A 169 -8.22 3.98 -17.24
N GLU A 170 -7.85 3.74 -18.50
CA GLU A 170 -8.72 3.07 -19.49
C GLU A 170 -9.15 1.68 -19.00
N ILE A 171 -8.25 0.95 -18.33
CA ILE A 171 -8.53 -0.38 -17.76
C ILE A 171 -9.65 -0.29 -16.70
N LEU A 172 -9.63 0.75 -15.86
CA LEU A 172 -10.70 0.96 -14.88
C LEU A 172 -12.03 1.27 -15.57
N GLU A 173 -12.03 2.08 -16.62
CA GLU A 173 -13.25 2.36 -17.41
C GLU A 173 -13.82 1.09 -18.04
N GLU A 174 -12.98 0.27 -18.65
CA GLU A 174 -13.40 -1.01 -19.23
C GLU A 174 -14.00 -1.94 -18.16
N ALA A 175 -13.37 -2.03 -17.00
CA ALA A 175 -13.83 -2.87 -15.90
C ALA A 175 -15.17 -2.40 -15.32
N GLU A 176 -15.38 -1.09 -15.20
CA GLU A 176 -16.67 -0.53 -14.77
C GLU A 176 -17.79 -0.80 -15.77
N VAL A 177 -17.51 -0.66 -17.08
CA VAL A 177 -18.48 -0.99 -18.13
C VAL A 177 -18.87 -2.46 -18.04
N PHE A 178 -17.89 -3.35 -17.84
CA PHE A 178 -18.14 -4.78 -17.69
C PHE A 178 -18.99 -5.11 -16.44
N LEU A 179 -18.74 -4.45 -15.31
CA LEU A 179 -19.48 -4.71 -14.07
C LEU A 179 -20.89 -4.08 -14.01
N GLY A 180 -21.10 -2.99 -14.76
CA GLY A 180 -22.34 -2.21 -14.75
C GLY A 180 -22.34 -1.10 -13.69
N LYS A 181 -22.76 0.11 -14.12
CA LYS A 181 -22.64 1.38 -13.36
C LYS A 181 -23.36 1.41 -12.01
N GLU A 182 -24.43 0.63 -11.82
CA GLU A 182 -25.25 0.66 -10.60
C GLU A 182 -24.57 0.03 -9.37
N SER A 183 -23.47 -0.71 -9.56
CA SER A 183 -22.86 -1.52 -8.50
C SER A 183 -21.63 -0.89 -7.82
N LEU A 184 -21.25 0.33 -8.22
CA LEU A 184 -19.90 0.88 -8.00
C LEU A 184 -19.94 2.39 -7.71
N SER A 185 -20.41 2.78 -6.53
CA SER A 185 -20.26 4.15 -6.03
C SER A 185 -19.42 4.16 -4.76
N ILE A 186 -18.26 4.81 -4.81
CA ILE A 186 -17.52 5.23 -3.62
C ILE A 186 -17.90 6.67 -3.37
N SER A 187 -18.90 6.89 -2.53
CA SER A 187 -19.23 8.22 -2.07
C SER A 187 -19.86 8.19 -0.68
N PRO A 188 -19.48 9.11 0.22
CA PRO A 188 -18.44 10.14 0.06
C PRO A 188 -17.03 9.65 0.45
N LEU A 189 -16.00 10.25 -0.16
CA LEU A 189 -14.62 10.08 0.32
C LEU A 189 -14.44 10.77 1.70
N PRO A 190 -13.64 10.21 2.62
CA PRO A 190 -13.25 10.89 3.84
C PRO A 190 -12.51 12.20 3.57
N HIS A 191 -12.54 13.13 4.52
CA HIS A 191 -11.87 14.43 4.39
C HIS A 191 -10.34 14.23 4.30
N VAL A 192 -9.77 14.48 3.12
CA VAL A 192 -8.37 14.15 2.78
C VAL A 192 -7.38 14.77 3.77
N GLU A 193 -7.55 16.06 4.08
CA GLU A 193 -6.64 16.78 4.97
C GLU A 193 -6.74 16.29 6.42
N GLU A 194 -7.92 15.86 6.86
CA GLU A 194 -8.08 15.28 8.19
C GLU A 194 -7.41 13.90 8.24
N PHE A 195 -7.58 13.11 7.19
CA PHE A 195 -6.93 11.80 7.07
C PHE A 195 -5.41 11.93 7.10
N LYS A 196 -4.82 12.84 6.30
CA LYS A 196 -3.37 13.09 6.30
C LYS A 196 -2.87 13.44 7.69
N ARG A 197 -3.55 14.37 8.38
CA ARG A 197 -3.18 14.77 9.75
C ARG A 197 -3.13 13.57 10.70
N VAL A 198 -4.20 12.74 10.70
CA VAL A 198 -4.26 11.55 11.56
C VAL A 198 -3.21 10.52 11.15
N PHE A 199 -3.01 10.31 9.85
CA PHE A 199 -2.01 9.38 9.32
C PHE A 199 -0.60 9.74 9.80
N TYR A 200 -0.19 11.00 9.66
CA TYR A 200 1.14 11.45 10.06
C TYR A 200 1.31 11.47 11.58
N GLN A 201 0.27 11.79 12.35
CA GLN A 201 0.32 11.69 13.81
C GLN A 201 0.53 10.23 14.26
N GLU A 202 -0.18 9.29 13.65
CA GLU A 202 -0.05 7.86 13.95
C GLU A 202 1.30 7.27 13.48
N LEU A 203 1.82 7.78 12.35
CA LEU A 203 3.15 7.44 11.84
C LEU A 203 4.24 7.94 12.79
N HIS A 204 4.15 9.19 13.24
CA HIS A 204 5.04 9.75 14.25
C HIS A 204 5.05 8.86 15.50
N ASN A 205 3.88 8.51 16.04
CA ASN A 205 3.81 7.61 17.20
C ASN A 205 4.49 6.27 16.95
N LEU A 206 4.31 5.65 15.77
CA LEU A 206 4.97 4.39 15.41
C LEU A 206 6.50 4.51 15.41
N VAL A 207 7.01 5.64 14.96
CA VAL A 207 8.44 5.89 14.80
C VAL A 207 9.10 6.28 16.13
N TYR A 208 8.45 7.06 16.98
CA TYR A 208 9.05 7.59 18.22
C TYR A 208 8.69 6.82 19.50
N THR A 209 7.83 5.80 19.44
CA THR A 209 7.54 4.87 20.55
C THR A 209 8.02 3.43 20.30
#